data_AF-A0A7S2YF69-F1
#
_entry.id   AF-A0A7S2YF69-F1
#
_cell.length_a   1.000
_cell.length_b   1.000
_cell.length_c   1.000
_cell.angle_alpha   90.00
_cell.angle_beta   90.00
_cell.angle_gamma   90.00
#
_symmetry.space_group_name_H-M   'P 1'
#
loop_
_entity.id
_entity.type
_entity.pdbx_description
1 polymer ?
#
loop_
_entity_poly.entity_id
_entity_poly.type
_entity_poly.pdbx_seq_one_letter_code
_entity_poly.pdbx_strand_id
1 'polypeptide(L)'
;PDNEHEDTSLYDFYIKCDWDTFVFMDHLRQYIAQRQWHGPTQHVYAGHLDLHKPGKPFISGALQLFSSHTWQGLAEVFRKMPKATVHNMTAFTGETDCRDGAGLADYPTALCIEKELGVPSTHTRDEQDRERVLLFPPEDILTFNRTEQGEWWYWGGKPQSVGQ
;
A
#
# COMPACT_ATOMS: atom_id res chain seq x y z
N PRO A 1 -7.76 -31.58 12.94
CA PRO A 1 -7.85 -30.29 12.24
C PRO A 1 -6.44 -29.78 12.01
N ASP A 2 -5.94 -29.97 10.79
CA ASP A 2 -4.58 -29.65 10.42
C ASP A 2 -4.34 -28.14 10.59
N ASN A 3 -3.53 -27.79 11.59
CA ASN A 3 -3.01 -26.45 11.77
C ASN A 3 -1.90 -26.26 10.74
N GLU A 4 -2.28 -25.99 9.49
CA GLU A 4 -1.38 -25.40 8.51
C GLU A 4 -1.12 -23.94 8.93
N HIS A 5 -0.18 -23.75 9.84
CA HIS A 5 0.50 -22.46 9.93
C HIS A 5 1.32 -22.32 8.65
N GLU A 6 0.75 -21.65 7.64
CA GLU A 6 1.49 -21.27 6.43
C GLU A 6 2.76 -20.54 6.86
N ASP A 7 3.91 -21.07 6.43
CA ASP A 7 5.21 -20.49 6.70
C ASP A 7 5.31 -19.15 5.94
N THR A 8 5.31 -18.06 6.70
CA THR A 8 5.39 -16.69 6.16
C THR A 8 6.79 -16.32 5.67
N SER A 9 7.70 -17.28 5.58
CA SER A 9 9.00 -17.16 4.91
C SER A 9 9.00 -17.68 3.47
N LEU A 10 7.90 -18.27 2.99
CA LEU A 10 7.83 -18.88 1.65
C LEU A 10 7.87 -17.87 0.49
N TYR A 11 7.47 -16.63 0.73
CA TYR A 11 7.41 -15.59 -0.29
C TYR A 11 8.25 -14.38 0.12
N ASP A 12 8.87 -13.70 -0.84
CA ASP A 12 9.64 -12.49 -0.58
C ASP A 12 8.75 -11.26 -0.29
N PHE A 13 7.54 -11.25 -0.88
CA PHE A 13 6.60 -10.14 -0.79
C PHE A 13 5.17 -10.64 -0.64
N TYR A 14 4.38 -9.90 0.13
CA TYR A 14 2.96 -10.13 0.38
C TYR A 14 2.16 -8.93 -0.08
N ILE A 15 0.96 -9.18 -0.61
CA ILE A 15 0.06 -8.14 -1.11
C ILE A 15 -1.29 -8.29 -0.42
N LYS A 16 -1.81 -7.18 0.10
CA LYS A 16 -3.23 -7.01 0.41
C LYS A 16 -3.81 -6.09 -0.65
N CYS A 17 -4.91 -6.49 -1.28
CA CYS A 17 -5.68 -5.65 -2.18
C CYS A 17 -7.17 -5.82 -1.91
N ASP A 18 -7.93 -4.77 -2.19
CA ASP A 18 -9.39 -4.86 -2.11
C ASP A 18 -9.95 -5.62 -3.32
N TRP A 19 -11.17 -6.15 -3.18
CA TRP A 19 -11.79 -7.02 -4.18
C TRP A 19 -12.11 -6.32 -5.50
N ASP A 20 -12.14 -4.98 -5.50
CA ASP A 20 -12.39 -4.09 -6.62
C ASP A 20 -11.11 -3.48 -7.20
N THR A 21 -9.93 -3.99 -6.82
CA THR A 21 -8.63 -3.53 -7.30
C THR A 21 -8.07 -4.40 -8.44
N PHE A 22 -7.53 -3.77 -9.50
CA PHE A 22 -6.93 -4.45 -10.65
C PHE A 22 -5.40 -4.53 -10.59
N VAL A 23 -4.86 -5.62 -10.05
CA VAL A 23 -3.40 -5.77 -9.91
C VAL A 23 -2.76 -6.46 -11.12
N PHE A 24 -1.89 -5.74 -11.84
CA PHE A 24 -1.05 -6.30 -12.90
C PHE A 24 0.26 -6.82 -12.31
N MET A 25 0.33 -8.13 -12.05
CA MET A 25 1.47 -8.73 -11.34
C MET A 25 2.83 -8.48 -12.02
N ASP A 26 2.88 -8.40 -13.35
CA ASP A 26 4.13 -8.13 -14.06
C ASP A 26 4.64 -6.70 -13.83
N HIS A 27 3.76 -5.71 -13.75
CA HIS A 27 4.15 -4.35 -13.41
C HIS A 27 4.67 -4.26 -11.97
N LEU A 28 4.01 -4.96 -11.04
CA LEU A 28 4.45 -5.02 -9.65
C LEU A 28 5.82 -5.70 -9.51
N ARG A 29 6.06 -6.80 -10.23
CA ARG A 29 7.37 -7.46 -10.30
C ARG A 29 8.44 -6.53 -10.84
N GLN A 30 8.15 -5.81 -11.94
CA GLN A 30 9.07 -4.82 -12.50
C GLN A 30 9.36 -3.69 -11.50
N TYR A 31 8.36 -3.20 -10.79
CA TYR A 31 8.54 -2.17 -9.76
C TYR A 31 9.46 -2.64 -8.64
N ILE A 32 9.22 -3.84 -8.08
CA ILE A 32 10.07 -4.43 -7.04
C ILE A 32 11.51 -4.59 -7.54
N ALA A 33 11.69 -5.10 -8.77
CA ALA A 33 13.01 -5.28 -9.37
C ALA A 33 13.75 -3.95 -9.59
N GLN A 34 13.06 -2.90 -10.05
CA GLN A 34 13.64 -1.56 -10.25
C GLN A 34 14.06 -0.90 -8.93
N ARG A 35 13.33 -1.18 -7.85
CA ARG A 35 13.68 -0.72 -6.49
C ARG A 35 14.85 -1.50 -5.89
N GLN A 36 15.22 -2.64 -6.49
CA GLN A 36 16.25 -3.55 -5.98
C GLN A 36 15.96 -3.99 -4.53
N TRP A 37 14.67 -4.16 -4.20
CA TRP A 37 14.27 -4.55 -2.86
C TRP A 37 14.50 -6.04 -2.62
N HIS A 38 15.03 -6.36 -1.45
CA HIS A 38 15.28 -7.74 -1.01
C HIS A 38 14.34 -8.13 0.12
N GLY A 39 13.20 -8.72 -0.23
CA GLY A 39 12.09 -9.00 0.68
C GLY A 39 12.48 -9.69 2.01
N PRO A 40 13.29 -10.75 2.00
CA PRO A 40 13.64 -11.48 3.22
C PRO A 40 14.50 -10.71 4.22
N THR A 41 15.25 -9.69 3.77
CA THR A 41 16.25 -8.99 4.59
C THR A 41 15.98 -7.50 4.74
N GLN A 42 15.01 -6.97 4.02
CA GLN A 42 14.72 -5.54 3.97
C GLN A 42 13.26 -5.30 4.34
N HIS A 43 13.03 -4.34 5.23
CA HIS A 43 11.70 -3.82 5.44
C HIS A 43 11.21 -2.98 4.25
N VAL A 44 10.09 -3.39 3.67
CA VAL A 44 9.36 -2.66 2.64
C VAL A 44 7.90 -2.53 3.05
N TYR A 45 7.37 -1.32 2.93
CA TYR A 45 5.95 -1.05 2.99
C TYR A 45 5.59 -0.03 1.90
N ALA A 46 4.83 -0.47 0.91
CA ALA A 46 4.52 0.35 -0.25
C ALA A 46 3.08 0.13 -0.74
N GLY A 47 2.58 1.02 -1.59
CA GLY A 47 1.27 0.85 -2.21
C GLY A 47 0.68 2.14 -2.75
N HIS A 48 -0.64 2.27 -2.70
CA HIS A 48 -1.32 3.53 -2.99
C HIS A 48 -1.19 4.48 -1.81
N LEU A 49 -0.40 5.55 -1.96
CA LEU A 49 -0.16 6.50 -0.88
C LEU A 49 -1.24 7.58 -0.91
N ASP A 50 -2.11 7.58 0.09
CA ASP A 50 -3.14 8.61 0.25
C ASP A 50 -2.52 9.86 0.87
N LEU A 51 -2.51 10.96 0.10
CA LEU A 51 -2.03 12.28 0.52
C LEU A 51 -3.16 13.21 1.00
N HIS A 52 -4.42 12.86 0.71
CA HIS A 52 -5.59 13.72 0.90
C HIS A 52 -5.91 14.09 2.35
N LYS A 53 -5.23 13.50 3.33
CA LYS A 53 -5.46 13.76 4.74
C LYS A 53 -4.43 14.76 5.27
N PRO A 54 -4.86 15.90 5.88
CA PRO A 54 -3.98 16.75 6.66
C PRO A 54 -3.30 15.92 7.77
N GLY A 55 -1.98 15.81 7.71
CA GLY A 55 -1.19 15.01 8.65
C GLY A 55 -0.28 14.02 7.93
N LYS A 56 -0.37 12.75 8.33
CA LYS A 56 0.55 11.69 7.93
C LYS A 56 0.02 10.90 6.72
N PRO A 57 0.75 10.86 5.60
CA PRO A 57 0.48 9.96 4.48
C PRO A 57 0.45 8.49 4.95
N PHE A 58 -0.44 7.70 4.38
CA PHE A 58 -0.55 6.28 4.67
C PHE A 58 -0.88 5.51 3.39
N ILE A 59 -0.51 4.22 3.35
CA ILE A 59 -0.92 3.36 2.24
C ILE A 59 -2.38 2.95 2.45
N SER A 60 -3.23 3.16 1.45
CA SER A 60 -4.66 2.84 1.52
C SER A 60 -4.98 1.38 1.18
N GLY A 61 -6.22 0.98 1.48
CA GLY A 61 -6.71 -0.39 1.38
C GLY A 61 -6.60 -1.01 -0.01
N ALA A 62 -6.71 -0.17 -1.05
CA ALA A 62 -6.72 -0.59 -2.44
C ALA A 62 -5.51 -1.49 -2.78
N LEU A 63 -4.30 -1.09 -2.37
CA LEU A 63 -3.12 -1.93 -2.54
C LEU A 63 -2.07 -1.63 -1.46
N GLN A 64 -1.72 -2.66 -0.70
CA GLN A 64 -0.60 -2.68 0.23
C GLN A 64 0.36 -3.82 -0.14
N LEU A 65 1.64 -3.46 -0.26
CA LEU A 65 2.77 -4.34 -0.51
C LEU A 65 3.66 -4.36 0.73
N PHE A 66 3.96 -5.56 1.22
CA PHE A 66 4.88 -5.81 2.32
C PHE A 66 6.01 -6.69 1.81
N SER A 67 7.24 -6.43 2.26
CA SER A 67 8.23 -7.51 2.23
C SER A 67 7.90 -8.57 3.28
N SER A 68 8.41 -9.79 3.12
CA SER A 68 8.29 -10.84 4.13
C SER A 68 8.91 -10.43 5.47
N HIS A 69 10.02 -9.69 5.45
CA HIS A 69 10.62 -9.15 6.67
C HIS A 69 9.69 -8.18 7.41
N THR A 70 8.98 -7.30 6.68
CA THR A 70 7.94 -6.43 7.25
C THR A 70 6.76 -7.25 7.76
N TRP A 71 6.26 -8.21 6.97
CA TRP A 71 5.11 -9.03 7.33
C TRP A 71 5.33 -9.83 8.63
N GLN A 72 6.52 -10.41 8.80
CA GLN A 72 6.92 -11.11 10.02
C GLN A 72 6.98 -10.17 11.22
N GLY A 73 7.55 -8.98 11.06
CA GLY A 73 7.59 -7.95 12.11
C GLY A 73 6.20 -7.49 12.54
N LEU A 74 5.28 -7.31 11.57
CA LEU A 74 3.91 -6.88 11.82
C LEU A 74 3.13 -7.84 12.72
N ALA A 75 3.34 -9.15 12.58
CA ALA A 75 2.60 -10.13 13.37
C ALA A 75 2.80 -9.93 14.89
N GLU A 76 4.02 -9.61 15.32
CA GLU A 76 4.33 -9.29 16.71
C GLU A 76 3.75 -7.95 17.15
N VAL A 77 3.81 -6.94 16.28
CA VAL A 77 3.26 -5.61 16.52
C VAL A 77 1.76 -5.68 16.74
N PHE A 78 1.04 -6.34 15.84
CA PHE A 78 -0.41 -6.48 15.90
C PHE A 78 -0.86 -7.29 17.13
N ARG A 79 -0.10 -8.32 17.51
CA ARG A 79 -0.43 -9.12 18.71
C ARG A 79 -0.32 -8.31 20.01
N LYS A 80 0.57 -7.32 20.06
CA LYS A 80 0.82 -6.47 21.24
C LYS A 80 0.09 -5.13 21.19
N MET A 81 -0.67 -4.90 20.13
CA MET A 81 -1.31 -3.61 19.90
C MET A 81 -2.34 -3.32 21.00
N PRO A 82 -2.23 -2.18 21.72
CA PRO A 82 -3.25 -1.80 22.67
C PRO A 82 -4.54 -1.40 21.93
N LYS A 83 -5.68 -1.61 22.57
CA LYS A 83 -6.96 -1.15 22.02
C LYS A 83 -7.02 0.38 21.96
N ALA A 84 -7.71 0.91 20.96
CA ALA A 84 -8.00 2.33 20.83
C ALA A 84 -8.82 2.84 22.01
N THR A 85 -8.57 4.07 22.43
CA THR A 85 -9.36 4.75 23.47
C THR A 85 -10.79 5.01 22.99
N VAL A 86 -10.91 5.33 21.70
CA VAL A 86 -12.17 5.48 20.98
C VAL A 86 -12.18 4.47 19.85
N HIS A 87 -13.16 3.58 19.85
CA HIS A 87 -13.34 2.63 18.76
C HIS A 87 -14.22 3.26 17.69
N ASN A 88 -13.62 3.66 16.58
CA ASN A 88 -14.35 4.13 15.41
C ASN A 88 -13.68 3.58 14.15
N MET A 89 -14.30 2.58 13.54
CA MET A 89 -13.78 1.94 12.32
C MET A 89 -14.21 2.66 11.05
N THR A 90 -15.07 3.67 11.16
CA THR A 90 -15.66 4.38 10.02
C THR A 90 -15.04 5.74 9.75
N ALA A 91 -14.30 6.27 10.73
CA ALA A 91 -13.66 7.57 10.64
C ALA A 91 -12.37 7.59 11.46
N PHE A 92 -11.41 8.40 11.03
CA PHE A 92 -10.18 8.61 11.79
C PHE A 92 -10.48 9.18 13.17
N THR A 93 -9.93 8.55 14.20
CA THR A 93 -10.12 8.97 15.60
C THR A 93 -9.17 10.09 16.03
N GLY A 94 -8.19 10.44 15.18
CA GLY A 94 -7.12 11.38 15.52
C GLY A 94 -6.05 10.79 16.44
N GLU A 95 -6.16 9.51 16.80
CA GLU A 95 -5.13 8.75 17.50
C GLU A 95 -3.84 8.76 16.66
N THR A 96 -2.73 9.12 17.30
CA THR A 96 -1.42 9.17 16.65
C THR A 96 -0.56 7.96 17.01
N ASP A 97 -1.05 7.08 17.89
CA ASP A 97 -0.37 5.88 18.36
C ASP A 97 -0.86 4.62 17.65
N CYS A 98 0.00 3.59 17.67
CA CYS A 98 -0.31 2.26 17.17
C CYS A 98 -1.38 1.61 18.06
N ARG A 99 -2.64 1.61 17.62
CA ARG A 99 -3.80 1.12 18.39
C ARG A 99 -4.83 0.39 17.54
N ASP A 100 -5.37 -0.70 18.09
CA ASP A 100 -6.37 -1.53 17.42
C ASP A 100 -7.73 -0.82 17.45
N GLY A 101 -8.35 -0.69 16.28
CA GLY A 101 -9.64 -0.02 16.13
C GLY A 101 -9.59 1.52 16.10
N ALA A 102 -8.41 2.10 15.90
CA ALA A 102 -8.18 3.54 15.80
C ALA A 102 -8.37 4.08 14.35
N GLY A 103 -9.59 4.00 13.83
CA GLY A 103 -9.91 4.49 12.49
C GLY A 103 -10.06 3.39 11.43
N LEU A 104 -9.94 3.81 10.16
CA LEU A 104 -9.88 2.90 9.01
C LEU A 104 -8.65 2.02 9.13
N ALA A 105 -8.78 0.70 8.93
CA ALA A 105 -7.75 -0.31 9.24
C ALA A 105 -6.35 -0.01 8.64
N ASP A 106 -6.28 0.65 7.49
CA ASP A 106 -5.02 0.95 6.81
C ASP A 106 -4.20 2.04 7.52
N TYR A 107 -4.87 2.93 8.25
CA TYR A 107 -4.21 4.00 9.01
C TYR A 107 -3.44 3.53 10.26
N PRO A 108 -4.04 2.78 11.21
CA PRO A 108 -3.29 2.20 12.31
C PRO A 108 -2.23 1.23 11.79
N THR A 109 -2.48 0.51 10.69
CA THR A 109 -1.46 -0.33 10.03
C THR A 109 -0.23 0.50 9.66
N ALA A 110 -0.40 1.59 8.90
CA ALA A 110 0.71 2.47 8.52
C ALA A 110 1.39 3.15 9.73
N LEU A 111 0.62 3.56 10.74
CA LEU A 111 1.16 4.13 11.97
C LEU A 111 2.05 3.12 12.72
N CYS A 112 1.56 1.91 12.90
CA CYS A 112 2.25 0.83 13.60
C CYS A 112 3.53 0.42 12.88
N ILE A 113 3.47 0.26 11.56
CA ILE A 113 4.64 -0.09 10.75
C ILE A 113 5.74 0.95 10.89
N GLU A 114 5.40 2.24 10.83
CA GLU A 114 6.41 3.29 10.96
C GLU A 114 6.94 3.40 12.40
N LYS A 115 6.06 3.35 13.41
CA LYS A 115 6.48 3.53 14.81
C LYS A 115 7.26 2.34 15.36
N GLU A 116 6.81 1.13 15.09
CA GLU A 116 7.33 -0.08 15.71
C GLU A 116 8.44 -0.73 14.87
N LEU A 117 8.40 -0.56 13.54
CA LEU A 117 9.38 -1.15 12.62
C LEU A 117 10.27 -0.11 11.92
N GLY A 118 9.99 1.19 12.07
CA GLY A 118 10.79 2.26 11.46
C GLY A 118 10.62 2.36 9.94
N VAL A 119 9.54 1.80 9.38
CA VAL A 119 9.35 1.68 7.92
C VAL A 119 8.38 2.74 7.42
N PRO A 120 8.80 3.67 6.55
CA PRO A 120 7.90 4.68 6.02
C PRO A 120 6.98 4.11 4.93
N SER A 121 5.80 4.72 4.78
CA SER A 121 4.89 4.42 3.67
C SER A 121 5.51 4.91 2.34
N THR A 122 5.75 3.99 1.41
CA THR A 122 6.37 4.29 0.12
C THR A 122 5.36 4.23 -1.03
N HIS A 123 5.35 5.25 -1.87
CA HIS A 123 4.45 5.27 -3.01
C HIS A 123 4.89 4.36 -4.15
N THR A 124 3.92 3.77 -4.85
CA THR A 124 4.14 2.93 -6.04
C THR A 124 4.13 3.69 -7.36
N ARG A 125 3.89 5.01 -7.37
CA ARG A 125 4.00 5.81 -8.60
C ARG A 125 5.45 5.98 -9.06
N ASP A 126 5.63 6.26 -10.35
CA ASP A 126 6.92 6.61 -10.93
C ASP A 126 7.29 8.09 -10.77
N GLU A 127 8.43 8.49 -11.32
CA GLU A 127 8.94 9.86 -11.28
C GLU A 127 8.05 10.87 -12.03
N GLN A 128 7.13 10.38 -12.87
CA GLN A 128 6.15 11.18 -13.60
C GLN A 128 4.77 11.12 -12.93
N ASP A 129 4.69 10.64 -11.69
CA ASP A 129 3.45 10.47 -10.91
C ASP A 129 2.44 9.52 -11.59
N ARG A 130 2.91 8.56 -12.38
CA ARG A 130 2.05 7.53 -13.00
C ARG A 130 1.97 6.32 -12.09
N GLU A 131 0.75 5.82 -11.91
CA GLU A 131 0.51 4.57 -11.18
C GLU A 131 1.19 3.40 -11.89
N ARG A 132 2.09 2.69 -11.19
CA ARG A 132 2.68 1.44 -11.68
C ARG A 132 1.80 0.23 -11.38
N VAL A 133 0.84 0.38 -10.48
CA VAL A 133 -0.16 -0.64 -10.15
C VAL A 133 -1.54 0.01 -10.25
N LEU A 134 -2.46 -0.64 -10.96
CA LEU A 134 -3.78 -0.06 -11.21
C LEU A 134 -4.69 -0.32 -10.00
N LEU A 135 -5.34 0.75 -9.55
CA LEU A 135 -6.24 0.72 -8.39
C LEU A 135 -7.70 0.70 -8.83
N PHE A 136 -7.95 1.27 -10.00
CA PHE A 136 -9.25 1.36 -10.64
C PHE A 136 -9.25 0.48 -11.90
N PRO A 137 -10.43 0.19 -12.47
CA PRO A 137 -10.54 -0.42 -13.77
C PRO A 137 -9.65 0.29 -14.81
N PRO A 138 -9.00 -0.45 -15.73
CA PRO A 138 -8.14 0.15 -16.76
C PRO A 138 -8.79 1.31 -17.50
N GLU A 139 -10.09 1.23 -17.78
CA GLU A 139 -10.88 2.28 -18.45
C GLU A 139 -10.90 3.63 -17.70
N ASP A 140 -10.72 3.64 -16.38
CA ASP A 140 -10.75 4.85 -15.55
C ASP A 140 -9.38 5.56 -15.47
N ILE A 141 -8.30 4.88 -15.92
CA ILE A 141 -6.90 5.32 -15.76
C ILE A 141 -6.09 5.29 -17.05
N LEU A 142 -6.60 4.62 -18.09
CA LEU A 142 -6.11 4.67 -19.45
C LEU A 142 -6.45 6.03 -20.06
N THR A 143 -5.41 6.82 -20.31
CA THR A 143 -5.54 8.02 -21.12
C THR A 143 -5.13 7.70 -22.54
N PHE A 144 -5.94 8.14 -23.49
CA PHE A 144 -5.60 8.09 -24.91
C PHE A 144 -4.86 9.37 -25.30
N ASN A 145 -3.58 9.28 -25.66
CA ASN A 145 -2.89 10.42 -26.29
C ASN A 145 -3.06 10.33 -27.80
N ARG A 146 -3.59 11.41 -28.39
CA ARG A 146 -3.62 11.58 -29.84
C ARG A 146 -2.71 12.76 -30.20
N THR A 147 -1.54 12.48 -30.76
CA THR A 147 -0.61 13.51 -31.22
C THR A 147 -0.39 13.41 -32.72
N GLU A 148 0.22 14.43 -33.33
CA GLU A 148 0.64 14.38 -34.75
C GLU A 148 1.66 13.25 -35.03
N GLN A 149 2.33 12.75 -33.99
CA GLN A 149 3.35 11.70 -34.08
C GLN A 149 2.77 10.28 -33.91
N GLY A 150 1.47 10.16 -33.63
CA GLY A 150 0.79 8.89 -33.50
C GLY A 150 -0.24 8.84 -32.37
N GLU A 151 -0.87 7.68 -32.26
CA GLU A 151 -1.91 7.37 -31.27
C GLU A 151 -1.35 6.31 -30.31
N TRP A 152 -1.37 6.59 -29.01
CA TRP A 152 -0.96 5.61 -28.01
C TRP A 152 -1.78 5.74 -26.73
N TRP A 153 -2.08 4.58 -26.14
CA TRP A 153 -2.61 4.49 -24.79
C TRP A 153 -1.47 4.64 -23.79
N TYR A 154 -1.68 5.43 -22.75
CA TYR A 154 -0.74 5.53 -21.64
C TYR A 154 -1.47 5.61 -20.30
N TRP A 155 -0.83 5.10 -19.27
CA TRP A 155 -1.29 5.20 -17.89
C TRP A 155 -1.11 6.65 -17.43
N GLY A 156 -2.21 7.38 -17.22
CA GLY A 156 -2.15 8.82 -16.93
C GLY A 156 -3.48 9.49 -16.59
N GLY A 157 -4.54 8.72 -16.31
CA GLY A 157 -5.91 9.22 -16.18
C GLY A 157 -6.29 9.89 -14.85
N LYS A 158 -5.35 10.16 -13.95
CA LYS A 158 -5.70 10.88 -12.70
C LYS A 158 -5.75 12.40 -12.97
N PRO A 159 -6.89 13.08 -12.74
CA PRO A 159 -6.93 14.53 -12.74
C PRO A 159 -5.90 15.07 -11.75
N GLN A 160 -5.21 16.16 -12.09
CA GLN A 160 -4.24 16.85 -11.20
C GLN A 160 -4.82 17.16 -9.80
N SER A 161 -6.14 17.17 -9.64
CA SER A 161 -6.84 17.42 -8.38
C SER A 161 -6.95 16.21 -7.45
N VAL A 162 -6.55 15.01 -7.88
CA VAL A 162 -6.57 13.79 -7.04
C VAL A 162 -5.16 13.52 -6.49
N GLY A 163 -4.63 14.48 -5.72
CA GLY A 163 -3.38 14.28 -4.98
C GLY A 163 -2.54 15.52 -4.66
N GLN A 164 -3.18 16.68 -4.44
CA GLN A 164 -2.57 17.78 -3.69
C GLN A 164 -3.13 17.81 -2.27
#